data_AF-A0A7S1AR88-F1
#
_entry.id   AF-A0A7S1AR88-F1
#
_cell.length_a   1.000
_cell.length_b   1.000
_cell.length_c   1.000
_cell.angle_alpha   90.00
_cell.angle_beta   90.00
_cell.angle_gamma   90.00
#
_symmetry.space_group_name_H-M   'P 1'
#
loop_
_entity.id
_entity.type
_entity.pdbx_description
1 polymer ?
#
loop_
_entity_poly.entity_id
_entity_poly.type
_entity_poly.pdbx_seq_one_letter_code
_entity_poly.pdbx_strand_id
1 'polypeptide(L)'
;RGLQLDCVRHFMSVEFLKRYLLAMASYKANVFHWHLTDDQAWRLDIHTRPKLVTSSAQTSPGFYTHDDVREIVRFATSLFIEVMPVIETPGHSLAALAAYPNLSCSGDHFVVPETRVGTYTDIMCVAKQEVATFAREVFSEVVELFPSKFIHIGGDETIFDQWEASPHVRAFAGMLGLDNLRHDVMEAWFCFVGNLLREKGRTPVIWDDHMPYRRYVTRKCPNAEKEWVVQAWKMGETVGTNNEASVSQFFPFRSIASPLKVTYLDYPVG
;
A
#
# COMPACT_ATOMS: atom_id res chain seq x y z
N ARG A 1 10.71 9.11 -11.69
CA ARG A 1 10.66 10.40 -10.96
C ARG A 1 9.23 10.55 -10.49
N GLY A 2 8.99 10.18 -9.24
CA GLY A 2 7.64 10.06 -8.70
C GLY A 2 7.27 11.25 -7.81
N LEU A 3 5.98 11.57 -7.75
CA LEU A 3 5.40 12.29 -6.62
C LEU A 3 4.22 11.50 -6.08
N GLN A 4 4.15 11.40 -4.76
CA GLN A 4 3.02 10.80 -4.06
C GLN A 4 2.09 11.87 -3.52
N LEU A 5 0.79 11.65 -3.68
CA LEU A 5 -0.25 12.48 -3.09
C LEU A 5 -1.15 11.62 -2.22
N ASP A 6 -1.21 11.99 -0.94
CA ASP A 6 -2.17 11.44 0.01
C ASP A 6 -3.57 12.02 -0.26
N CYS A 7 -4.44 11.19 -0.82
CA CYS A 7 -5.85 11.52 -1.00
C CYS A 7 -6.73 10.88 0.08
N VAL A 8 -6.14 10.15 1.02
CA VAL A 8 -6.85 9.43 2.08
C VAL A 8 -7.10 10.34 3.25
N ARG A 9 -6.06 10.98 3.76
CA ARG A 9 -6.19 11.86 4.94
C ARG A 9 -7.08 13.07 4.61
N HIS A 10 -6.99 13.56 3.37
CA HIS A 10 -7.91 14.55 2.82
C HIS A 10 -8.24 14.23 1.35
N PHE A 11 -9.53 14.21 1.00
CA PHE A 11 -9.96 13.94 -0.36
C PHE A 11 -9.58 15.09 -1.30
N MET A 12 -9.03 14.74 -2.47
CA MET A 12 -8.66 15.69 -3.53
C MET A 12 -9.58 15.49 -4.74
N SER A 13 -10.23 16.54 -5.23
CA SER A 13 -11.15 16.42 -6.37
C SER A 13 -10.42 16.05 -7.67
N VAL A 14 -11.15 15.46 -8.64
CA VAL A 14 -10.62 15.18 -9.99
C VAL A 14 -10.04 16.43 -10.64
N GLU A 15 -10.67 17.59 -10.46
CA GLU A 15 -10.15 18.86 -10.96
C GLU A 15 -8.79 19.23 -10.33
N PHE A 16 -8.67 19.09 -9.00
CA PHE A 16 -7.41 19.30 -8.31
C PHE A 16 -6.31 18.36 -8.83
N LEU A 17 -6.63 17.07 -8.97
CA LEU A 17 -5.69 16.07 -9.46
C LEU A 17 -5.17 16.39 -10.87
N LYS A 18 -6.04 16.88 -11.76
CA LYS A 18 -5.60 17.34 -13.10
C LYS A 18 -4.62 18.51 -13.00
N ARG A 19 -4.86 19.49 -12.11
CA ARG A 19 -3.92 20.60 -11.88
C ARG A 19 -2.59 20.12 -11.30
N TYR A 20 -2.65 19.16 -10.37
CA TYR A 20 -1.47 18.53 -9.79
C TYR A 20 -0.63 17.80 -10.85
N LEU A 21 -1.26 17.02 -11.73
CA LEU A 21 -0.58 16.32 -12.84
C LEU A 21 0.06 17.29 -13.84
N LEU A 22 -0.57 18.43 -14.13
CA LEU A 22 0.04 19.49 -14.95
C LEU A 22 1.31 20.06 -14.29
N ALA A 23 1.28 20.29 -12.97
CA ALA A 23 2.45 20.73 -12.22
C ALA A 23 3.55 19.66 -12.24
N MET A 24 3.22 18.38 -12.04
CA MET A 24 4.17 17.27 -12.17
C MET A 24 4.86 17.26 -13.55
N ALA A 25 4.07 17.40 -14.61
CA ALA A 25 4.56 17.38 -15.98
C ALA A 25 5.52 18.55 -16.27
N SER A 26 5.27 19.74 -15.74
CA SER A 26 6.16 20.91 -15.95
C SER A 26 7.56 20.71 -15.37
N TYR A 27 7.67 19.93 -14.29
CA TYR A 27 8.94 19.51 -13.68
C TYR A 27 9.46 18.16 -14.19
N LYS A 28 8.86 17.62 -15.26
CA LYS A 28 9.24 16.33 -15.89
C LYS A 28 9.10 15.13 -14.95
N ALA A 29 8.30 15.21 -13.89
CA ALA A 29 7.91 14.03 -13.12
C ALA A 29 7.03 13.13 -14.01
N ASN A 30 7.14 11.81 -13.83
CA ASN A 30 6.56 10.84 -14.75
C ASN A 30 5.86 9.66 -14.08
N VAL A 31 5.78 9.64 -12.76
CA VAL A 31 4.99 8.64 -12.01
C VAL A 31 4.20 9.36 -10.95
N PHE A 32 2.88 9.24 -10.98
CA PHE A 32 1.97 9.72 -9.95
C PHE A 32 1.63 8.55 -9.03
N HIS A 33 2.14 8.59 -7.80
CA HIS A 33 1.84 7.61 -6.76
C HIS A 33 0.55 8.08 -6.08
N TRP A 34 -0.56 7.40 -6.33
CA TRP A 34 -1.86 7.82 -5.86
C TRP A 34 -2.22 7.03 -4.60
N HIS A 35 -2.08 7.66 -3.44
CA HIS A 35 -2.38 7.04 -2.16
C HIS A 35 -3.88 7.09 -1.88
N LEU A 36 -4.51 5.90 -1.90
CA LEU A 36 -5.95 5.72 -2.04
C LEU A 36 -6.61 5.03 -0.84
N THR A 37 -5.86 4.43 0.07
CA THR A 37 -6.40 3.72 1.23
C THR A 37 -5.49 3.88 2.44
N ASP A 38 -6.06 4.10 3.62
CA ASP A 38 -5.36 4.20 4.90
C ASP A 38 -6.38 4.01 6.04
N ASP A 39 -5.99 4.24 7.28
CA ASP A 39 -6.86 4.11 8.44
C ASP A 39 -8.05 5.07 8.40
N GLN A 40 -7.87 6.29 7.90
CA GLN A 40 -8.85 7.37 7.95
C GLN A 40 -9.92 7.26 6.84
N ALA A 41 -9.62 6.61 5.72
CA ALA A 41 -10.61 6.41 4.65
C ALA A 41 -10.14 5.39 3.60
N TRP A 42 -11.12 4.84 2.89
CA TRP A 42 -10.92 4.15 1.63
C TRP A 42 -11.49 5.00 0.49
N ARG A 43 -10.66 5.35 -0.50
CA ARG A 43 -11.00 6.32 -1.55
C ARG A 43 -11.33 5.70 -2.90
N LEU A 44 -11.05 4.42 -3.12
CA LEU A 44 -11.26 3.80 -4.43
C LEU A 44 -12.58 3.00 -4.42
N ASP A 45 -13.50 3.28 -5.34
CA ASP A 45 -14.64 2.39 -5.51
C ASP A 45 -14.17 1.00 -5.97
N ILE A 46 -14.62 -0.04 -5.27
CA ILE A 46 -14.36 -1.44 -5.59
C ILE A 46 -15.74 -2.08 -5.64
N HIS A 47 -16.21 -2.43 -6.84
CA HIS A 47 -17.60 -2.82 -7.03
C HIS A 47 -17.97 -4.10 -6.29
N THR A 48 -17.01 -5.02 -6.10
CA THR A 48 -17.20 -6.22 -5.27
C THR A 48 -17.26 -5.91 -3.77
N ARG A 49 -16.81 -4.73 -3.34
CA ARG A 49 -16.70 -4.28 -1.94
C ARG A 49 -17.24 -2.86 -1.73
N PRO A 50 -18.52 -2.58 -2.07
CA PRO A 50 -19.06 -1.21 -2.07
C PRO A 50 -19.16 -0.58 -0.67
N LYS A 51 -19.06 -1.37 0.40
CA LYS A 51 -19.04 -0.82 1.77
C LYS A 51 -17.77 -0.04 2.08
N LEU A 52 -16.67 -0.26 1.36
CA LEU A 52 -15.40 0.44 1.61
C LEU A 52 -15.58 1.96 1.51
N VAL A 53 -16.13 2.44 0.40
CA VAL A 53 -16.35 3.86 0.16
C VAL A 53 -17.56 4.41 0.93
N THR A 54 -18.65 3.64 1.04
CA THR A 54 -19.86 4.10 1.74
C THR A 54 -19.69 4.17 3.26
N SER A 55 -18.88 3.30 3.85
CA SER A 55 -18.50 3.39 5.27
C SER A 55 -17.58 4.59 5.51
N SER A 56 -16.55 4.75 4.68
CA SER A 56 -15.57 5.85 4.81
C SER A 56 -16.21 7.23 4.62
N ALA A 57 -17.17 7.35 3.70
CA ALA A 57 -17.84 8.61 3.40
C ALA A 57 -18.67 9.19 4.56
N GLN A 58 -18.96 8.40 5.61
CA GLN A 58 -19.71 8.88 6.78
C GLN A 58 -18.91 9.88 7.61
N THR A 59 -17.60 9.68 7.74
CA THR A 59 -16.70 10.54 8.52
C THR A 59 -15.74 11.32 7.63
N SER A 60 -15.44 10.81 6.44
CA SER A 60 -14.53 11.44 5.50
C SER A 60 -15.11 11.39 4.07
N PRO A 61 -16.00 12.34 3.70
CA PRO A 61 -16.66 12.34 2.41
C PRO A 61 -15.68 12.39 1.22
N GLY A 62 -16.05 11.69 0.14
CA GLY A 62 -15.30 11.69 -1.13
C GLY A 62 -14.61 10.36 -1.42
N PHE A 63 -14.77 9.89 -2.64
CA PHE A 63 -14.11 8.72 -3.21
C PHE A 63 -14.04 8.89 -4.73
N TYR A 64 -13.26 8.04 -5.39
CA TYR A 64 -13.09 8.01 -6.83
C TYR A 64 -13.84 6.82 -7.40
N THR A 65 -14.76 7.10 -8.31
CA THR A 65 -15.43 6.07 -9.11
C THR A 65 -14.49 5.50 -10.16
N HIS A 66 -14.88 4.39 -10.80
CA HIS A 66 -14.14 3.85 -11.93
C HIS A 66 -13.99 4.87 -13.08
N ASP A 67 -14.97 5.74 -13.29
CA ASP A 67 -14.92 6.77 -14.33
C ASP A 67 -13.96 7.91 -13.98
N ASP A 68 -13.91 8.32 -12.70
CA ASP A 68 -12.91 9.27 -12.22
C ASP A 68 -11.49 8.73 -12.45
N VAL A 69 -11.27 7.46 -12.10
CA VAL A 69 -9.96 6.80 -12.30
C VAL A 69 -9.59 6.75 -13.78
N ARG A 70 -10.51 6.31 -14.65
CA ARG A 70 -10.28 6.29 -16.11
C ARG A 70 -9.97 7.66 -16.66
N GLU A 71 -10.66 8.69 -16.18
CA GLU A 71 -10.42 10.06 -16.59
C GLU A 71 -9.02 10.54 -16.16
N ILE A 72 -8.63 10.30 -14.91
CA ILE A 72 -7.30 10.68 -14.40
C ILE A 72 -6.19 9.90 -15.10
N VAL A 73 -6.34 8.59 -15.28
CA VAL A 73 -5.39 7.74 -16.02
C VAL A 73 -5.21 8.26 -17.45
N ARG A 74 -6.30 8.56 -18.17
CA ARG A 74 -6.25 9.11 -19.54
C ARG A 74 -5.53 10.45 -19.57
N PHE A 75 -5.85 11.34 -18.64
CA PHE A 75 -5.25 12.67 -18.59
C PHE A 75 -3.75 12.61 -18.24
N ALA A 76 -3.37 11.82 -17.23
CA ALA A 76 -1.97 11.58 -16.87
C ALA A 76 -1.18 10.96 -18.03
N THR A 77 -1.78 10.01 -18.75
CA THR A 77 -1.17 9.38 -19.94
C THR A 77 -0.88 10.41 -21.03
N SER A 78 -1.77 11.37 -21.27
CA SER A 78 -1.52 12.45 -22.25
C SER A 78 -0.35 13.37 -21.86
N LEU A 79 0.05 13.34 -20.59
CA LEU A 79 1.19 14.06 -20.03
C LEU A 79 2.43 13.16 -19.85
N PHE A 80 2.40 11.92 -20.35
CA PHE A 80 3.45 10.91 -20.16
C PHE A 80 3.71 10.56 -18.68
N ILE A 81 2.68 10.64 -17.85
CA ILE A 81 2.71 10.27 -16.43
C ILE A 81 2.01 8.92 -16.24
N GLU A 82 2.73 7.95 -15.68
CA GLU A 82 2.17 6.67 -15.21
C GLU A 82 1.45 6.87 -13.87
N VAL A 83 0.25 6.32 -13.71
CA VAL A 83 -0.53 6.42 -12.45
C VAL A 83 -0.41 5.10 -11.69
N MET A 84 0.42 5.10 -10.65
CA MET A 84 0.62 3.95 -9.77
C MET A 84 -0.31 4.06 -8.55
N PRO A 85 -1.30 3.19 -8.39
CA PRO A 85 -2.13 3.17 -7.18
C PRO A 85 -1.33 2.64 -5.99
N VAL A 86 -1.61 3.18 -4.80
CA VAL A 86 -1.13 2.68 -3.52
C VAL A 86 -2.34 2.20 -2.71
N ILE A 87 -2.38 0.88 -2.48
CA ILE A 87 -3.38 0.19 -1.68
C ILE A 87 -2.66 -0.41 -0.46
N GLU A 88 -2.90 0.17 0.70
CA GLU A 88 -2.25 -0.21 1.96
C GLU A 88 -2.77 -1.55 2.47
N THR A 89 -1.84 -2.50 2.66
CA THR A 89 -2.10 -3.77 3.34
C THR A 89 -0.83 -4.29 4.03
N PRO A 90 -0.94 -5.06 5.12
CA PRO A 90 -2.13 -5.30 5.95
C PRO A 90 -2.28 -4.28 7.09
N GLY A 91 -1.29 -3.41 7.30
CA GLY A 91 -1.39 -2.21 8.13
C GLY A 91 -2.28 -1.14 7.48
N HIS A 92 -2.44 0.00 8.14
CA HIS A 92 -3.21 1.15 7.64
C HIS A 92 -4.58 0.77 7.05
N SER A 93 -5.30 -0.10 7.77
CA SER A 93 -6.46 -0.82 7.24
C SER A 93 -7.75 -0.53 7.99
N LEU A 94 -7.76 0.36 8.99
CA LEU A 94 -8.94 0.61 9.82
C LEU A 94 -10.20 0.97 9.03
N ALA A 95 -10.10 1.75 7.95
CA ALA A 95 -11.25 2.06 7.09
C ALA A 95 -11.85 0.81 6.44
N ALA A 96 -11.01 -0.13 6.00
CA ALA A 96 -11.44 -1.41 5.46
C ALA A 96 -12.04 -2.31 6.55
N LEU A 97 -11.44 -2.33 7.75
CA LEU A 97 -11.94 -3.09 8.89
C LEU A 97 -13.28 -2.55 9.40
N ALA A 98 -13.49 -1.25 9.43
CA ALA A 98 -14.77 -0.64 9.80
C ALA A 98 -15.89 -1.01 8.80
N ALA A 99 -15.56 -1.06 7.50
CA ALA A 99 -16.50 -1.49 6.47
C ALA A 99 -16.79 -3.00 6.50
N TYR A 100 -15.76 -3.81 6.81
CA TYR A 100 -15.80 -5.27 6.85
C TYR A 100 -15.03 -5.81 8.08
N PRO A 101 -15.67 -5.81 9.27
CA PRO A 101 -15.06 -6.26 10.52
C PRO A 101 -14.38 -7.63 10.48
N ASN A 102 -14.94 -8.55 9.69
CA ASN A 102 -14.44 -9.92 9.54
C ASN A 102 -13.05 -10.03 8.88
N LEU A 103 -12.52 -8.93 8.32
CA LEU A 103 -11.14 -8.85 7.84
C LEU A 103 -10.11 -8.77 8.98
N SER A 104 -10.51 -8.38 10.19
CA SER A 104 -9.63 -8.34 11.37
C SER A 104 -9.52 -9.71 12.04
N CYS A 105 -8.61 -9.87 13.01
CA CYS A 105 -8.48 -11.15 13.71
C CYS A 105 -9.65 -11.37 14.68
N SER A 106 -10.10 -10.33 15.37
CA SER A 106 -11.19 -10.40 16.35
C SER A 106 -12.58 -10.40 15.72
N GLY A 107 -12.77 -9.71 14.60
CA GLY A 107 -14.10 -9.47 14.02
C GLY A 107 -14.88 -8.36 14.72
N ASP A 108 -14.22 -7.56 15.55
CA ASP A 108 -14.86 -6.53 16.38
C ASP A 108 -15.37 -5.33 15.56
N HIS A 109 -16.13 -4.45 16.21
CA HIS A 109 -16.51 -3.18 15.59
C HIS A 109 -15.34 -2.19 15.65
N PHE A 110 -14.99 -1.60 14.52
CA PHE A 110 -13.91 -0.61 14.40
C PHE A 110 -14.47 0.79 14.16
N VAL A 111 -13.81 1.79 14.74
CA VAL A 111 -14.16 3.20 14.54
C VAL A 111 -13.01 3.87 13.81
N VAL A 112 -13.33 4.52 12.69
CA VAL A 112 -12.37 5.29 11.91
C VAL A 112 -12.00 6.57 12.68
N PRO A 113 -10.70 6.83 12.92
CA PRO A 113 -10.27 8.02 13.63
C PRO A 113 -10.41 9.25 12.73
N GLU A 114 -11.17 10.26 13.17
CA GLU A 114 -11.41 11.47 12.36
C GLU A 114 -10.21 12.42 12.28
N THR A 115 -9.42 12.56 13.35
CA THR A 115 -8.36 13.58 13.45
C THR A 115 -7.05 13.07 14.05
N ARG A 116 -7.02 11.82 14.53
CA ARG A 116 -5.83 11.28 15.18
C ARG A 116 -4.84 10.77 14.13
N VAL A 117 -3.70 11.44 14.07
CA VAL A 117 -2.52 11.00 13.33
C VAL A 117 -1.78 9.96 14.18
N GLY A 118 -1.31 8.89 13.54
CA GLY A 118 -0.49 7.85 14.17
C GLY A 118 -0.74 6.47 13.57
N THR A 119 0.02 5.50 14.08
CA THR A 119 -0.07 4.10 13.71
C THR A 119 -1.08 3.35 14.59
N TYR A 120 -1.85 2.43 13.99
CA TYR A 120 -2.90 1.69 14.67
C TYR A 120 -2.57 0.19 14.77
N THR A 121 -3.03 -0.43 15.86
CA THR A 121 -2.83 -1.86 16.13
C THR A 121 -3.79 -2.77 15.34
N ASP A 122 -4.87 -2.18 14.82
CA ASP A 122 -5.91 -2.89 14.10
C ASP A 122 -5.50 -3.10 12.64
N ILE A 123 -5.01 -4.30 12.35
CA ILE A 123 -4.48 -4.68 11.04
C ILE A 123 -5.26 -5.87 10.46
N MET A 124 -5.20 -6.05 9.13
CA MET A 124 -5.85 -7.19 8.49
C MET A 124 -5.30 -8.51 9.02
N CYS A 125 -6.18 -9.48 9.26
CA CYS A 125 -5.79 -10.81 9.69
C CYS A 125 -5.47 -11.70 8.48
N VAL A 126 -4.26 -11.53 7.93
CA VAL A 126 -3.83 -12.19 6.67
C VAL A 126 -3.90 -13.72 6.69
N ALA A 127 -4.01 -14.33 7.88
CA ALA A 127 -4.23 -15.76 8.08
C ALA A 127 -5.67 -16.23 7.76
N LYS A 128 -6.62 -15.33 7.54
CA LYS A 128 -8.03 -15.66 7.25
C LYS A 128 -8.28 -15.80 5.74
N GLN A 129 -9.09 -16.80 5.38
CA GLN A 129 -9.50 -16.99 3.98
C GLN A 129 -10.29 -15.79 3.45
N GLU A 130 -11.09 -15.15 4.30
CA GLU A 130 -11.86 -13.95 3.97
C GLU A 130 -10.96 -12.79 3.53
N VAL A 131 -9.79 -12.64 4.18
CA VAL A 131 -8.80 -11.61 3.84
C VAL A 131 -8.10 -11.95 2.52
N ALA A 132 -7.79 -13.22 2.28
CA ALA A 132 -7.26 -13.67 0.99
C ALA A 132 -8.27 -13.43 -0.16
N THR A 133 -9.56 -13.71 0.06
CA THR A 133 -10.63 -13.42 -0.92
C THR A 133 -10.76 -11.93 -1.17
N PHE A 134 -10.76 -11.12 -0.10
CA PHE A 134 -10.79 -9.66 -0.21
C PHE A 134 -9.65 -9.12 -1.06
N ALA A 135 -8.41 -9.54 -0.81
CA ALA A 135 -7.26 -9.12 -1.61
C ALA A 135 -7.37 -9.55 -3.08
N ARG A 136 -7.86 -10.78 -3.37
CA ARG A 136 -8.09 -11.21 -4.77
C ARG A 136 -9.06 -10.31 -5.50
N GLU A 137 -10.17 -9.96 -4.86
CA GLU A 137 -11.21 -9.10 -5.44
C GLU A 137 -10.67 -7.67 -5.66
N VAL A 138 -10.12 -7.05 -4.62
CA VAL A 138 -9.57 -5.70 -4.68
C VAL A 138 -8.46 -5.59 -5.72
N PHE A 139 -7.43 -6.45 -5.65
CA PHE A 139 -6.30 -6.33 -6.56
C PHE A 139 -6.67 -6.73 -7.99
N SER A 140 -7.68 -7.58 -8.21
CA SER A 140 -8.20 -7.82 -9.56
C SER A 140 -8.80 -6.55 -10.17
N GLU A 141 -9.67 -5.85 -9.43
CA GLU A 141 -10.27 -4.59 -9.91
C GLU A 141 -9.23 -3.47 -10.06
N VAL A 142 -8.30 -3.34 -9.11
CA VAL A 142 -7.21 -2.36 -9.20
C VAL A 142 -6.37 -2.56 -10.46
N VAL A 143 -6.02 -3.81 -10.82
CA VAL A 143 -5.22 -4.07 -12.02
C VAL A 143 -5.99 -3.80 -13.32
N GLU A 144 -7.32 -3.89 -13.30
CA GLU A 144 -8.16 -3.50 -14.43
C GLU A 144 -8.26 -1.98 -14.59
N LEU A 145 -8.32 -1.24 -13.48
CA LEU A 145 -8.44 0.21 -13.47
C LEU A 145 -7.13 0.93 -13.80
N PHE A 146 -6.01 0.39 -13.33
CA PHE A 146 -4.71 1.04 -13.43
C PHE A 146 -3.80 0.29 -14.40
N PRO A 147 -3.52 0.86 -15.59
CA PRO A 147 -2.66 0.22 -16.58
C PRO A 147 -1.18 0.22 -16.20
N SER A 148 -0.81 0.87 -15.09
CA SER A 148 0.56 0.93 -14.55
C SER A 148 1.18 -0.46 -14.44
N LYS A 149 2.48 -0.55 -14.74
CA LYS A 149 3.25 -1.78 -14.53
C LYS A 149 3.40 -2.07 -13.03
N PHE A 150 3.38 -1.03 -12.21
CA PHE A 150 3.62 -1.09 -10.78
C PHE A 150 2.33 -0.88 -10.01
N ILE A 151 2.13 -1.65 -8.95
CA ILE A 151 1.05 -1.49 -7.98
C ILE A 151 1.69 -1.49 -6.59
N HIS A 152 1.51 -0.42 -5.83
CA HIS A 152 2.04 -0.34 -4.49
C HIS A 152 1.06 -1.00 -3.52
N ILE A 153 1.53 -1.98 -2.76
CA ILE A 153 0.70 -2.82 -1.87
C ILE A 153 0.92 -2.48 -0.39
N GLY A 154 1.70 -1.43 -0.14
CA GLY A 154 1.84 -0.80 1.17
C GLY A 154 2.82 -1.51 2.07
N GLY A 155 2.42 -1.64 3.33
CA GLY A 155 3.06 -2.48 4.32
C GLY A 155 4.06 -1.76 5.21
N ASP A 156 3.95 -0.44 5.32
CA ASP A 156 4.63 0.33 6.35
C ASP A 156 3.93 0.17 7.71
N GLU A 157 4.64 0.56 8.76
CA GLU A 157 4.14 0.76 10.14
C GLU A 157 3.22 -0.32 10.73
N THR A 158 3.32 -1.57 10.28
CA THR A 158 2.45 -2.65 10.76
C THR A 158 2.80 -3.03 12.21
N ILE A 159 1.82 -2.95 13.12
CA ILE A 159 1.96 -3.34 14.54
C ILE A 159 1.39 -4.75 14.75
N PHE A 160 2.23 -5.68 15.21
CA PHE A 160 1.94 -7.12 15.15
C PHE A 160 1.27 -7.72 16.40
N ASP A 161 1.00 -6.94 17.44
CA ASP A 161 0.50 -7.44 18.73
C ASP A 161 -0.76 -8.31 18.58
N GLN A 162 -1.69 -7.92 17.69
CA GLN A 162 -2.91 -8.70 17.41
C GLN A 162 -2.61 -10.03 16.72
N TRP A 163 -1.62 -10.07 15.83
CA TRP A 163 -1.19 -11.30 15.17
C TRP A 163 -0.51 -12.26 16.15
N GLU A 164 0.36 -11.74 17.02
CA GLU A 164 1.03 -12.55 18.05
C GLU A 164 0.03 -13.15 19.05
N ALA A 165 -0.98 -12.37 19.43
CA ALA A 165 -2.06 -12.84 20.30
C ALA A 165 -3.02 -13.82 19.59
N SER A 166 -3.16 -13.75 18.26
CA SER A 166 -4.18 -14.48 17.51
C SER A 166 -3.89 -16.00 17.42
N PRO A 167 -4.84 -16.87 17.85
CA PRO A 167 -4.71 -18.31 17.63
C PRO A 167 -4.79 -18.68 16.14
N HIS A 168 -5.51 -17.90 15.32
CA HIS A 168 -5.60 -18.12 13.88
C HIS A 168 -4.25 -17.91 13.20
N VAL A 169 -3.55 -16.83 13.54
CA VAL A 169 -2.24 -16.52 12.95
C VAL A 169 -1.19 -17.54 13.40
N ARG A 170 -1.23 -17.96 14.67
CA ARG A 170 -0.37 -19.05 15.18
C ARG A 170 -0.61 -20.37 14.46
N ALA A 171 -1.86 -20.76 14.22
CA ALA A 171 -2.20 -21.96 13.48
C ALA A 171 -1.74 -21.89 12.02
N PHE A 172 -1.96 -20.74 11.36
CA PHE A 172 -1.50 -20.49 10.00
C PHE A 172 0.03 -20.56 9.88
N ALA A 173 0.75 -19.94 10.80
CA ALA A 173 2.21 -20.02 10.87
C ALA A 173 2.70 -21.46 11.05
N GLY A 174 2.08 -22.22 11.96
CA GLY A 174 2.39 -23.64 12.16
C GLY A 174 2.18 -24.49 10.89
N MET A 175 1.09 -24.25 10.15
CA MET A 175 0.78 -24.96 8.91
C MET A 175 1.81 -24.69 7.80
N LEU A 176 2.36 -23.47 7.75
CA LEU A 176 3.33 -23.05 6.74
C LEU A 176 4.79 -23.17 7.20
N GLY A 177 5.01 -23.66 8.42
CA GLY A 177 6.34 -23.74 9.04
C GLY A 177 7.02 -22.37 9.10
N LEU A 178 6.27 -21.35 9.55
CA LEU A 178 6.76 -19.99 9.77
C LEU A 178 7.13 -19.85 11.25
N ASP A 179 8.34 -19.37 11.52
CA ASP A 179 8.90 -19.30 12.87
C ASP A 179 8.67 -17.93 13.51
N ASN A 180 8.60 -16.88 12.68
CA ASN A 180 8.41 -15.50 13.12
C ASN A 180 7.05 -14.94 12.68
N LEU A 181 6.13 -14.75 13.65
CA LEU A 181 4.77 -14.26 13.38
C LEU A 181 4.71 -12.83 12.83
N ARG A 182 5.80 -12.06 12.93
CA ARG A 182 5.90 -10.71 12.37
C ARG A 182 6.43 -10.78 10.94
N HIS A 183 7.66 -11.22 10.78
CA HIS A 183 8.37 -11.16 9.50
C HIS A 183 7.92 -12.25 8.52
N ASP A 184 7.82 -13.51 8.95
CA ASP A 184 7.54 -14.61 8.01
C ASP A 184 6.08 -14.57 7.53
N VAL A 185 5.15 -14.16 8.40
CA VAL A 185 3.73 -13.99 8.05
C VAL A 185 3.55 -12.79 7.11
N MET A 186 4.25 -11.68 7.36
CA MET A 186 4.25 -10.52 6.48
C MET A 186 4.88 -10.84 5.10
N GLU A 187 6.01 -11.55 5.07
CA GLU A 187 6.61 -12.02 3.81
C GLU A 187 5.64 -12.93 3.05
N ALA A 188 4.98 -13.87 3.73
CA ALA A 188 3.99 -14.74 3.11
C ALA A 188 2.79 -13.95 2.53
N TRP A 189 2.36 -12.87 3.21
CA TRP A 189 1.33 -11.98 2.70
C TRP A 189 1.76 -11.24 1.43
N PHE A 190 2.95 -10.62 1.45
CA PHE A 190 3.50 -9.95 0.27
C PHE A 190 3.73 -10.92 -0.89
N CYS A 191 4.16 -12.16 -0.63
CA CYS A 191 4.21 -13.21 -1.63
C CYS A 191 2.86 -13.48 -2.26
N PHE A 192 1.84 -13.67 -1.42
CA PHE A 192 0.51 -13.95 -1.88
C PHE A 192 -0.02 -12.84 -2.79
N VAL A 193 -0.03 -11.59 -2.31
CA VAL A 193 -0.52 -10.44 -3.10
C VAL A 193 0.37 -10.20 -4.32
N GLY A 194 1.69 -10.27 -4.15
CA GLY A 194 2.64 -10.14 -5.24
C GLY A 194 2.42 -11.18 -6.34
N ASN A 195 2.05 -12.43 -6.00
CA ASN A 195 1.73 -13.47 -6.99
C ASN A 195 0.48 -13.11 -7.78
N LEU A 196 -0.58 -12.61 -7.12
CA LEU A 196 -1.80 -12.14 -7.80
C LEU A 196 -1.47 -11.07 -8.85
N LEU A 197 -0.60 -10.12 -8.49
CA LEU A 197 -0.17 -9.06 -9.37
C LEU A 197 0.67 -9.60 -10.55
N ARG A 198 1.60 -10.52 -10.30
CA ARG A 198 2.46 -11.09 -11.34
C ARG A 198 1.71 -11.97 -12.33
N GLU A 199 0.71 -12.72 -11.88
CA GLU A 199 -0.22 -13.45 -12.76
C GLU A 199 -0.93 -12.52 -13.76
N LYS A 200 -1.05 -11.24 -13.43
CA LYS A 200 -1.60 -10.18 -14.30
C LYS A 200 -0.52 -9.30 -14.95
N GLY A 201 0.74 -9.70 -14.90
CA GLY A 201 1.87 -8.99 -15.51
C GLY A 201 2.29 -7.72 -14.77
N ARG A 202 1.92 -7.55 -13.51
CA ARG A 202 2.22 -6.38 -12.68
C ARG A 202 3.32 -6.67 -11.67
N THR A 203 4.05 -5.63 -11.30
CA THR A 203 5.17 -5.67 -10.35
C THR A 203 4.73 -5.05 -9.02
N PRO A 204 4.81 -5.77 -7.89
CA PRO A 204 4.50 -5.20 -6.59
C PRO A 204 5.56 -4.18 -6.16
N VAL A 205 5.10 -3.10 -5.52
CA VAL A 205 5.94 -2.14 -4.81
C VAL A 205 5.53 -2.15 -3.33
N ILE A 206 6.50 -2.13 -2.42
CA ILE A 206 6.26 -2.10 -0.98
C ILE A 206 7.13 -1.07 -0.29
N TRP A 207 6.70 -0.62 0.89
CA TRP A 207 7.54 0.15 1.80
C TRP A 207 8.64 -0.72 2.43
N ASP A 208 9.72 -0.11 2.92
CA ASP A 208 10.92 -0.82 3.39
C ASP A 208 10.85 -1.36 4.84
N ASP A 209 9.78 -1.09 5.59
CA ASP A 209 9.64 -1.41 7.03
C ASP A 209 9.90 -2.88 7.38
N HIS A 210 9.29 -3.81 6.63
CA HIS A 210 9.33 -5.24 6.95
C HIS A 210 10.22 -6.04 6.01
N MET A 211 11.02 -5.36 5.19
CA MET A 211 11.95 -6.05 4.32
C MET A 211 13.12 -6.58 5.13
N PRO A 212 13.40 -7.89 5.08
CA PRO A 212 14.55 -8.41 5.75
C PRO A 212 15.81 -7.85 5.10
N TYR A 213 16.71 -7.32 5.92
CA TYR A 213 18.13 -7.23 5.62
C TYR A 213 18.56 -8.56 4.97
N ARG A 214 19.52 -8.54 4.03
CA ARG A 214 20.04 -9.67 3.22
C ARG A 214 20.05 -11.08 3.85
N ARG A 215 20.03 -11.19 5.18
CA ARG A 215 19.99 -12.41 5.99
C ARG A 215 18.65 -13.17 5.99
N TYR A 216 17.50 -12.56 5.67
CA TYR A 216 16.21 -13.30 5.62
C TYR A 216 15.44 -13.20 4.30
N VAL A 217 15.97 -12.48 3.31
CA VAL A 217 15.41 -12.50 1.96
C VAL A 217 15.49 -13.93 1.42
N THR A 218 14.35 -14.52 1.05
CA THR A 218 14.16 -15.70 0.16
C THR A 218 14.07 -17.12 0.72
N ARG A 219 13.62 -17.35 1.96
CA ARG A 219 13.16 -18.72 2.30
C ARG A 219 11.73 -19.01 1.83
N LYS A 220 10.84 -18.02 1.86
CA LYS A 220 9.39 -18.25 1.66
C LYS A 220 8.88 -17.64 0.36
N CYS A 221 9.55 -16.60 -0.16
CA CYS A 221 9.36 -16.09 -1.52
C CYS A 221 10.61 -16.26 -2.40
N PRO A 222 10.72 -17.35 -3.18
CA PRO A 222 11.76 -17.44 -4.18
C PRO A 222 11.62 -16.32 -5.23
N ASN A 223 12.74 -15.65 -5.57
CA ASN A 223 12.85 -14.58 -6.57
C ASN A 223 12.23 -13.21 -6.20
N ALA A 224 11.74 -12.99 -4.99
CA ALA A 224 11.22 -11.67 -4.59
C ALA A 224 12.23 -10.54 -4.85
N GLU A 225 13.53 -10.80 -4.67
CA GLU A 225 14.63 -9.88 -4.93
C GLU A 225 14.73 -9.40 -6.38
N LYS A 226 14.25 -10.19 -7.33
CA LYS A 226 14.20 -9.85 -8.76
C LYS A 226 12.85 -9.29 -9.18
N GLU A 227 11.81 -9.63 -8.44
CA GLU A 227 10.42 -9.45 -8.85
C GLU A 227 9.73 -8.28 -8.16
N TRP A 228 10.25 -7.79 -7.03
CA TRP A 228 9.65 -6.72 -6.25
C TRP A 228 10.46 -5.43 -6.36
N VAL A 229 9.77 -4.31 -6.14
CA VAL A 229 10.40 -3.00 -5.96
C VAL A 229 10.17 -2.55 -4.52
N VAL A 230 11.22 -2.02 -3.88
CA VAL A 230 11.14 -1.48 -2.53
C VAL A 230 11.22 0.04 -2.58
N GLN A 231 10.22 0.72 -2.05
CA GLN A 231 10.26 2.16 -1.84
C GLN A 231 10.82 2.45 -0.44
N ALA A 232 12.06 2.95 -0.40
CA ALA A 232 12.81 3.13 0.83
C ALA A 232 12.62 4.54 1.40
N TRP A 233 12.01 4.63 2.59
CA TRP A 233 11.80 5.89 3.29
C TRP A 233 12.55 5.95 4.63
N LYS A 234 12.45 4.91 5.48
CA LYS A 234 13.17 4.79 6.76
C LYS A 234 14.65 4.50 6.56
N MET A 235 15.00 3.56 5.69
CA MET A 235 16.42 3.27 5.43
C MET A 235 17.08 4.34 4.59
N GLY A 236 16.34 4.99 3.68
CA GLY A 236 16.85 6.17 2.98
C GLY A 236 17.35 7.25 3.95
N GLU A 237 16.69 7.40 5.10
CA GLU A 237 17.14 8.25 6.20
C GLU A 237 18.43 7.75 6.85
N THR A 238 18.49 6.45 7.17
CA THR A 238 19.66 5.82 7.82
C THR A 238 20.91 5.90 6.95
N VAL A 239 20.74 5.79 5.63
CA VAL A 239 21.82 5.86 4.63
C VAL A 239 22.16 7.31 4.26
N GLY A 240 21.25 8.26 4.53
CA GLY A 240 21.46 9.69 4.27
C GLY A 240 21.47 10.06 2.79
N THR A 241 20.84 9.26 1.93
CA THR A 241 20.94 9.41 0.46
C THR A 241 19.57 9.40 -0.21
N ASN A 242 19.41 10.22 -1.24
CA ASN A 242 18.22 10.31 -2.09
C ASN A 242 18.36 9.54 -3.43
N ASN A 243 19.28 8.58 -3.52
CA ASN A 243 19.55 7.86 -4.77
C ASN A 243 19.42 6.34 -4.60
N GLU A 244 18.89 5.70 -5.65
CA GLU A 244 18.67 4.25 -5.73
C GLU A 244 19.95 3.45 -5.52
N ALA A 245 21.07 3.88 -6.13
CA ALA A 245 22.34 3.16 -6.08
C ALA A 245 22.86 2.96 -4.65
N SER A 246 22.58 3.89 -3.74
CA SER A 246 22.95 3.78 -2.33
C SER A 246 21.98 2.88 -1.58
N VAL A 247 20.66 2.97 -1.83
CA VAL A 247 19.64 2.10 -1.21
C VAL A 247 19.84 0.63 -1.60
N SER A 248 20.12 0.34 -2.88
CA SER A 248 20.35 -1.01 -3.39
C SER A 248 21.65 -1.66 -2.88
N GLN A 249 22.51 -0.94 -2.15
CA GLN A 249 23.63 -1.57 -1.42
C GLN A 249 23.14 -2.33 -0.18
N PHE A 250 22.06 -1.88 0.43
CA PHE A 250 21.49 -2.45 1.66
C PHE A 250 20.47 -3.55 1.36
N PHE A 251 19.84 -3.48 0.20
CA PHE A 251 18.76 -4.38 -0.24
C PHE A 251 19.11 -5.04 -1.58
N PRO A 252 18.92 -6.36 -1.74
CA PRO A 252 19.11 -7.03 -3.04
C PRO A 252 17.99 -6.71 -4.05
N PHE A 253 17.13 -5.73 -3.77
CA PHE A 253 15.95 -5.38 -4.54
C PHE A 253 16.21 -4.17 -5.43
N ARG A 254 15.42 -4.06 -6.51
CA ARG A 254 15.24 -2.78 -7.20
C ARG A 254 14.55 -1.80 -6.25
N SER A 255 14.95 -0.53 -6.25
CA SER A 255 14.49 0.41 -5.23
C SER A 255 14.04 1.77 -5.77
N ILE A 256 13.11 2.39 -5.06
CA ILE A 256 12.74 3.80 -5.19
C ILE A 256 13.23 4.50 -3.92
N ALA A 257 14.02 5.56 -4.07
CA ALA A 257 14.47 6.35 -2.92
C ALA A 257 13.44 7.45 -2.60
N SER A 258 12.85 7.41 -1.41
CA SER A 258 11.98 8.46 -0.86
C SER A 258 12.33 8.73 0.62
N PRO A 259 13.59 9.08 0.94
CA PRO A 259 14.04 9.32 2.31
C PRO A 259 13.26 10.44 3.02
N LEU A 260 12.77 10.14 4.22
CA LEU A 260 11.94 11.03 5.05
C LEU A 260 12.45 12.48 5.10
N LYS A 261 13.73 12.68 5.44
CA LYS A 261 14.33 14.00 5.67
C LYS A 261 14.37 14.94 4.47
N VAL A 262 14.31 14.43 3.24
CA VAL A 262 14.55 15.26 2.05
C VAL A 262 13.49 15.13 0.96
N THR A 263 12.55 14.19 1.07
CA THR A 263 11.48 13.99 0.07
C THR A 263 10.06 14.13 0.61
N TYR A 264 9.86 14.25 1.93
CA TYR A 264 8.53 14.42 2.52
C TYR A 264 8.15 15.90 2.54
N LEU A 265 7.18 16.27 1.71
CA LEU A 265 6.77 17.66 1.46
C LEU A 265 5.70 18.16 2.44
N ASP A 266 5.22 17.29 3.31
CA ASP A 266 4.33 17.60 4.44
C ASP A 266 5.09 18.23 5.62
N TYR A 267 6.42 18.11 5.64
CA TYR A 267 7.24 18.72 6.68
C TYR A 267 7.38 20.23 6.42
N PRO A 268 7.43 21.07 7.47
CA PRO A 268 7.58 22.50 7.31
C PRO A 268 8.91 22.82 6.61
N VAL A 269 8.84 23.74 5.64
CA VAL A 269 10.05 24.27 4.99
C VAL A 269 10.71 25.25 5.97
N GLY A 270 11.84 24.86 6.55
CA GLY A 270 12.61 25.65 7.54
C GLY A 270 14.09 25.34 7.51
#